data_AF-A0A183UNU7-F1
#
_entry.id   AF-A0A183UNU7-F1
#
_cell.length_a   1.000
_cell.length_b   1.000
_cell.length_c   1.000
_cell.angle_alpha   90.00
_cell.angle_beta   90.00
_cell.angle_gamma   90.00
#
_symmetry.space_group_name_H-M   'P 1'
#
loop_
_entity.id
_entity.type
_entity.pdbx_description
1 polymer ?
#
loop_
_entity_poly.entity_id
_entity_poly.type
_entity_poly.pdbx_seq_one_letter_code
_entity_poly.pdbx_strand_id
1 'polypeptide(L)'
;MDAEAVQKEAYAAALVHVAQLLQRSDQLEKLDSLKKRADRKKAAVEAMLRTGVQSQLEGIRAAIGHLSSTVEDIKAVETHLQEIHDTLQRFPELKKKMAKLREANTRHSQYATAMEHLKHIYSINETIEHTHEYLVDGKLLLAHKNIMELEHARDDLMFEVHKLQQGNAEYEKNLLKTYFSEVEKLVNELAKQIWYICARCLEAVRGLDQGPMQLVTALRIIEREERIDKYYLDRRSATNNFMPPGRPRGWRQKCLEVIAKTVHQRIEGNQLEDRSLNKQWLARGDQMLGTPKLQINAAAMLADHPLLLRSTVTQLCDQ
;
A
#
# COMPACT_ATOMS: atom_id res chain seq x y z
N MET A 1 -5.91 13.03 -57.34
CA MET A 1 -7.18 12.51 -57.86
C MET A 1 -7.63 13.46 -58.95
N ASP A 2 -7.65 13.02 -60.21
CA ASP A 2 -8.05 13.87 -61.32
C ASP A 2 -9.52 14.26 -61.20
N ALA A 3 -9.78 15.55 -60.99
CA ALA A 3 -11.13 16.09 -60.84
C ALA A 3 -12.01 15.75 -62.05
N GLU A 4 -11.41 15.68 -63.26
CA GLU A 4 -12.11 15.28 -64.48
C GLU A 4 -12.55 13.82 -64.47
N ALA A 5 -11.75 12.91 -63.88
CA ALA A 5 -12.09 11.49 -63.81
C ALA A 5 -13.27 11.25 -62.86
N VAL A 6 -13.24 11.90 -61.69
CA VAL A 6 -14.32 11.82 -60.70
C VAL A 6 -15.62 12.44 -61.23
N GLN A 7 -15.51 13.52 -62.00
CA GLN A 7 -16.67 14.15 -62.62
C GLN A 7 -17.32 13.26 -63.68
N LYS A 8 -16.52 12.58 -64.52
CA LYS A 8 -17.02 11.63 -65.52
C LYS A 8 -17.72 10.43 -64.87
N GLU A 9 -17.16 9.88 -63.81
CA GLU A 9 -17.76 8.77 -63.06
C GLU A 9 -19.05 9.18 -62.33
N ALA A 10 -19.06 10.36 -61.69
CA ALA A 10 -20.25 10.91 -61.06
C ALA A 10 -21.36 11.20 -62.08
N TYR A 11 -21.01 11.66 -63.29
CA TYR A 11 -21.96 11.88 -64.37
C TYR A 11 -22.56 10.58 -64.89
N ALA A 12 -21.74 9.55 -65.10
CA ALA A 12 -22.21 8.22 -65.50
C ALA A 12 -23.14 7.59 -64.45
N ALA A 13 -22.79 7.69 -63.16
CA ALA A 13 -23.65 7.22 -62.07
C ALA A 13 -24.97 8.01 -61.96
N ALA A 14 -24.92 9.33 -62.16
CA ALA A 14 -26.11 10.18 -62.16
C ALA A 14 -27.05 9.82 -63.32
N LEU A 15 -26.53 9.55 -64.51
CA LEU A 15 -27.31 9.10 -65.67
C LEU A 15 -28.05 7.79 -65.38
N VAL A 16 -27.36 6.80 -64.81
CA VAL A 16 -27.97 5.51 -64.43
C VAL A 16 -29.07 5.72 -63.39
N HIS A 17 -28.83 6.54 -62.38
CA HIS A 17 -29.79 6.84 -61.32
C HIS A 17 -31.02 7.60 -61.85
N VAL A 18 -30.85 8.55 -62.78
CA VAL A 18 -31.97 9.27 -63.42
C VAL A 18 -32.79 8.33 -64.31
N ALA A 19 -32.13 7.46 -65.07
CA ALA A 19 -32.79 6.45 -65.90
C ALA A 19 -33.64 5.47 -65.06
N GLN A 20 -33.17 5.11 -63.86
CA GLN A 20 -33.92 4.26 -62.92
C GLN A 20 -35.15 4.97 -62.31
N LEU A 21 -35.13 6.30 -62.19
CA LEU A 21 -36.20 7.08 -61.57
C LEU A 21 -37.35 7.45 -62.51
N LEU A 22 -37.13 7.42 -63.84
CA LEU A 22 -38.08 7.89 -64.86
C LEU A 22 -38.36 6.79 -65.91
N GLN A 23 -38.83 5.62 -65.45
CA GLN A 23 -39.05 4.45 -66.32
C GLN A 23 -40.38 4.50 -67.10
N ARG A 24 -41.37 5.29 -66.67
CA ARG A 24 -42.70 5.40 -67.29
C ARG A 24 -43.10 6.87 -67.49
N SER A 25 -43.89 7.16 -68.53
CA SER A 25 -44.21 8.54 -68.94
C SER A 25 -45.05 9.34 -67.93
N ASP A 26 -45.84 8.66 -67.09
CA ASP A 26 -46.60 9.23 -65.97
C ASP A 26 -45.71 9.75 -64.82
N GLN A 27 -44.45 9.33 -64.75
CA GLN A 27 -43.50 9.76 -63.72
C GLN A 27 -42.85 11.12 -64.01
N LEU A 28 -42.98 11.63 -65.24
CA LEU A 28 -42.52 12.96 -65.64
C LEU A 28 -43.27 14.10 -64.92
N GLU A 29 -44.52 13.87 -64.50
CA GLU A 29 -45.28 14.85 -63.70
C GLU A 29 -44.64 15.13 -62.34
N LYS A 30 -43.85 14.18 -61.82
CA LYS A 30 -43.14 14.32 -60.52
C LYS A 30 -41.76 14.97 -60.66
N LEU A 31 -41.31 15.32 -61.88
CA LEU A 31 -39.98 15.86 -62.15
C LEU A 31 -39.67 17.12 -61.33
N ASP A 32 -40.62 18.04 -61.21
CA ASP A 32 -40.44 19.27 -60.43
C ASP A 32 -40.20 19.00 -58.95
N SER A 33 -40.86 17.97 -58.40
CA SER A 33 -40.66 17.54 -57.00
C SER A 33 -39.29 16.90 -56.80
N LEU A 34 -38.83 16.09 -57.76
CA LEU A 34 -37.51 15.45 -57.74
C LEU A 34 -36.39 16.46 -57.91
N LYS A 35 -36.56 17.45 -58.81
CA LYS A 35 -35.62 18.56 -59.00
C LYS A 35 -35.49 19.39 -57.73
N LYS A 36 -36.61 19.82 -57.12
CA LYS A 36 -36.59 20.52 -55.82
C LYS A 36 -35.90 19.71 -54.72
N ARG A 37 -36.06 18.38 -54.70
CA ARG A 37 -35.39 17.50 -53.75
C ARG A 37 -33.88 17.42 -54.02
N ALA A 38 -33.45 17.34 -55.27
CA ALA A 38 -32.05 17.34 -55.66
C ALA A 38 -31.37 18.67 -55.34
N ASP A 39 -32.03 19.79 -55.63
CA ASP A 39 -31.53 21.14 -55.32
C ASP A 39 -31.36 21.33 -53.81
N ARG A 40 -32.30 20.85 -53.00
CA ARG A 40 -32.16 20.85 -51.53
C ARG A 40 -30.99 20.01 -51.04
N LYS A 41 -30.80 18.80 -51.60
CA LYS A 41 -29.66 17.95 -51.25
C LYS A 41 -28.33 18.59 -51.65
N LYS A 42 -28.25 19.18 -52.83
CA LYS A 42 -27.07 19.92 -53.31
C LYS A 42 -26.75 21.08 -52.38
N ALA A 43 -27.73 21.94 -52.06
CA ALA A 43 -27.55 23.05 -51.15
C ALA A 43 -27.11 22.61 -49.75
N ALA A 44 -27.66 21.49 -49.24
CA ALA A 44 -27.25 20.92 -47.96
C ALA A 44 -25.79 20.42 -47.99
N VAL A 45 -25.38 19.72 -49.04
CA VAL A 45 -24.00 19.24 -49.21
C VAL A 45 -23.04 20.42 -49.38
N GLU A 46 -23.39 21.42 -50.18
CA GLU A 46 -22.57 22.64 -50.35
C GLU A 46 -22.41 23.40 -49.02
N ALA A 47 -23.48 23.52 -48.22
CA ALA A 47 -23.41 24.11 -46.90
C ALA A 47 -22.50 23.29 -45.96
N MET A 48 -22.65 21.96 -45.92
CA MET A 48 -21.80 21.07 -45.12
C MET A 48 -20.34 21.15 -45.53
N LEU A 49 -20.04 21.14 -46.83
CA LEU A 49 -18.68 21.27 -47.35
C LEU A 49 -18.09 22.62 -46.99
N ARG A 50 -18.85 23.72 -47.11
CA ARG A 50 -18.40 25.05 -46.72
C ARG A 50 -18.07 25.14 -45.23
N THR A 51 -18.94 24.61 -44.38
CA THR A 51 -18.70 24.55 -42.93
C THR A 51 -17.51 23.66 -42.60
N GLY A 52 -17.38 22.50 -43.25
CA GLY A 52 -16.28 21.57 -43.06
C GLY A 52 -14.93 22.17 -43.46
N VAL A 53 -14.85 22.80 -44.64
CA VAL A 53 -13.64 23.49 -45.11
C VAL A 53 -13.28 24.65 -44.20
N GLN A 54 -14.27 25.45 -43.77
CA GLN A 54 -14.04 26.56 -42.84
C GLN A 54 -13.48 26.07 -41.50
N SER A 55 -14.06 25.02 -40.92
CA SER A 55 -13.60 24.42 -39.67
C SER A 55 -12.17 23.85 -39.80
N GLN A 56 -11.84 23.20 -40.92
CA GLN A 56 -10.49 22.71 -41.17
C GLN A 56 -9.48 23.84 -41.32
N LEU A 57 -9.83 24.92 -42.02
CA LEU A 57 -8.97 26.10 -42.15
C LEU A 57 -8.76 26.81 -40.81
N GLU A 58 -9.78 26.90 -39.98
CA GLU A 58 -9.69 27.42 -38.62
C GLU A 58 -8.79 26.53 -37.74
N GLY A 59 -8.95 25.21 -37.84
CA GLY A 59 -8.09 24.24 -37.15
C GLY A 59 -6.63 24.35 -37.57
N ILE A 60 -6.35 24.49 -38.88
CA ILE A 60 -4.99 24.69 -39.40
C ILE A 60 -4.40 26.01 -38.91
N ARG A 61 -5.17 27.10 -38.91
CA ARG A 61 -4.71 28.40 -38.39
C ARG A 61 -4.39 28.33 -36.90
N ALA A 62 -5.26 27.70 -36.11
CA ALA A 62 -5.02 27.49 -34.69
C ALA A 62 -3.76 26.63 -34.46
N ALA A 63 -3.59 25.55 -35.23
CA ALA A 63 -2.41 24.69 -35.14
C ALA A 63 -1.11 25.45 -35.47
N ILE A 64 -1.11 26.29 -36.50
CA ILE A 64 0.05 27.14 -36.84
C ILE A 64 0.33 28.15 -35.71
N GLY A 65 -0.70 28.77 -35.14
CA GLY A 65 -0.56 29.69 -34.00
C GLY A 65 0.00 28.99 -32.75
N HIS A 66 -0.46 27.78 -32.47
CA HIS A 66 0.10 26.96 -31.40
C HIS A 66 1.55 26.60 -31.67
N LEU A 67 1.90 26.20 -32.91
CA LEU A 67 3.29 25.91 -33.27
C LEU A 67 4.19 27.12 -33.07
N SER A 68 3.80 28.32 -33.52
CA SER A 68 4.59 29.53 -33.29
C SER A 68 4.77 29.83 -31.80
N SER A 69 3.71 29.71 -31.00
CA SER A 69 3.79 29.89 -29.54
C SER A 69 4.74 28.87 -28.90
N THR A 70 4.65 27.60 -29.29
CA THR A 70 5.53 26.56 -28.73
C THR A 70 7.00 26.79 -29.06
N VAL A 71 7.32 27.37 -30.21
CA VAL A 71 8.70 27.75 -30.54
C VAL A 71 9.19 28.87 -29.64
N GLU A 72 8.36 29.86 -29.33
CA GLU A 72 8.68 30.94 -28.39
C GLU A 72 8.87 30.39 -26.97
N ASP A 73 7.97 29.50 -26.53
CA ASP A 73 8.04 28.85 -25.22
C ASP A 73 9.32 28.02 -25.07
N ILE A 74 9.72 27.27 -26.10
CA ILE A 74 10.95 26.48 -26.08
C ILE A 74 12.18 27.39 -25.93
N LYS A 75 12.23 28.52 -26.63
CA LYS A 75 13.33 29.49 -26.51
C LYS A 75 13.37 30.12 -25.12
N ALA A 76 12.21 30.41 -24.53
CA ALA A 76 12.13 30.92 -23.17
C ALA A 76 12.67 29.87 -22.17
N VAL A 77 12.27 28.61 -22.31
CA VAL A 77 12.77 27.49 -21.48
C VAL A 77 14.28 27.32 -21.63
N GLU A 78 14.81 27.38 -22.85
CA GLU A 78 16.26 27.30 -23.11
C GLU A 78 17.02 28.42 -22.40
N THR A 79 16.49 29.64 -22.46
CA THR A 79 17.08 30.81 -21.78
C THR A 79 17.06 30.61 -20.26
N HIS A 80 15.93 30.22 -19.68
CA HIS A 80 15.84 29.93 -18.24
C HIS A 80 16.77 28.79 -17.81
N LEU A 81 16.93 27.74 -18.63
CA LEU A 81 17.85 26.65 -18.34
C LEU A 81 19.31 27.13 -18.34
N GLN A 82 19.67 28.05 -19.24
CA GLN A 82 20.99 28.64 -19.26
C GLN A 82 21.24 29.50 -18.01
N GLU A 83 20.27 30.32 -17.59
CA GLU A 83 20.35 31.11 -16.36
C GLU A 83 20.51 30.21 -15.11
N ILE A 84 19.77 29.09 -15.05
CA ILE A 84 19.93 28.09 -13.99
C ILE A 84 21.33 27.48 -14.03
N HIS A 85 21.85 27.14 -15.21
CA HIS A 85 23.19 26.60 -15.36
C HIS A 85 24.25 27.58 -14.83
N ASP A 86 24.19 28.84 -15.23
CA ASP A 86 25.15 29.88 -14.86
C ASP A 86 25.12 30.19 -13.35
N THR A 87 23.93 30.14 -12.73
CA THR A 87 23.79 30.30 -11.28
C THR A 87 24.34 29.10 -10.51
N LEU A 88 24.11 27.87 -11.00
CA LEU A 88 24.63 26.64 -10.40
C LEU A 88 26.15 26.52 -10.52
N GLN A 89 26.77 27.06 -11.57
CA GLN A 89 28.25 27.08 -11.70
C GLN A 89 28.95 27.78 -10.52
N ARG A 90 28.29 28.73 -9.86
CA ARG A 90 28.84 29.46 -8.70
C ARG A 90 28.68 28.69 -7.37
N PHE A 91 27.88 27.63 -7.36
CA PHE A 91 27.56 26.84 -6.16
C PHE A 91 28.78 26.10 -5.54
N PRO A 92 29.77 25.57 -6.29
CA PRO A 92 30.96 24.94 -5.72
C PRO A 92 31.81 25.90 -4.88
N GLU A 93 31.91 27.16 -5.28
CA GLU A 93 32.63 28.19 -4.51
C GLU A 93 31.88 28.55 -3.23
N LEU A 94 30.55 28.67 -3.32
CA LEU A 94 29.69 28.88 -2.15
C LEU A 94 29.81 27.70 -1.18
N LYS A 95 29.86 26.45 -1.68
CA LYS A 95 30.07 25.24 -0.87
C LYS A 95 31.39 25.29 -0.11
N LYS A 96 32.47 25.81 -0.71
CA LYS A 96 33.76 26.02 -0.02
C LYS A 96 33.65 27.09 1.06
N LYS A 97 33.03 28.24 0.76
CA LYS A 97 32.81 29.33 1.75
C LYS A 97 31.95 28.87 2.94
N MET A 98 30.92 28.05 2.66
CA MET A 98 30.00 27.50 3.65
C MET A 98 30.54 26.25 4.37
N ALA A 99 31.79 25.82 4.11
CA ALA A 99 32.37 24.65 4.77
C ALA A 99 32.40 24.82 6.30
N LYS A 100 32.82 26.00 6.80
CA LYS A 100 32.83 26.31 8.24
C LYS A 100 31.42 26.31 8.84
N LEU A 101 30.44 26.87 8.13
CA LEU A 101 29.05 26.86 8.58
C LEU A 101 28.48 25.44 8.59
N ARG A 102 28.80 24.62 7.58
CA ARG A 102 28.38 23.22 7.52
C ARG A 102 28.98 22.41 8.67
N GLU A 103 30.26 22.63 8.98
CA GLU A 103 30.92 22.01 10.12
C GLU A 103 30.26 22.44 11.44
N ALA A 104 30.02 23.73 11.63
CA ALA A 104 29.30 24.25 12.79
C ALA A 104 27.88 23.69 12.89
N ASN A 105 27.14 23.59 11.78
CA ASN A 105 25.81 23.00 11.72
C ASN A 105 25.83 21.49 12.04
N THR A 106 26.86 20.78 11.59
CA THR A 106 27.05 19.36 11.90
C THR A 106 27.29 19.17 13.41
N ARG A 107 28.15 20.00 14.01
CA ARG A 107 28.38 19.99 15.47
C ARG A 107 27.11 20.38 16.23
N HIS A 108 26.38 21.40 15.78
CA HIS A 108 25.13 21.80 16.40
C HIS A 108 24.07 20.69 16.32
N SER A 109 23.94 20.04 15.17
CA SER A 109 23.06 18.88 15.01
C SER A 109 23.47 17.75 15.97
N GLN A 110 24.76 17.46 16.12
CA GLN A 110 25.26 16.47 17.08
C GLN A 110 24.92 16.85 18.52
N TYR A 111 25.08 18.11 18.91
CA TYR A 111 24.70 18.58 20.25
C TYR A 111 23.20 18.53 20.50
N ALA A 112 22.37 18.88 19.51
CA ALA A 112 20.93 18.78 19.62
C ALA A 112 20.49 17.32 19.85
N THR A 113 21.04 16.38 19.05
CA THR A 113 20.82 14.94 19.22
C THR A 113 21.30 14.45 20.60
N ALA A 114 22.48 14.89 21.05
CA ALA A 114 22.98 14.55 22.39
C ALA A 114 22.10 15.11 23.52
N MET A 115 21.57 16.33 23.39
CA MET A 115 20.64 16.92 24.36
C MET A 115 19.31 16.15 24.43
N GLU A 116 18.79 15.71 23.28
CA GLU A 116 17.60 14.87 23.22
C GLU A 116 17.84 13.52 23.90
N HIS A 117 18.96 12.86 23.60
CA HIS A 117 19.34 11.62 24.27
C HIS A 117 19.53 11.76 25.77
N LEU A 118 20.12 12.87 26.25
CA LEU A 118 20.29 13.14 27.68
C LEU A 118 18.95 13.22 28.42
N LYS A 119 17.90 13.76 27.78
CA LYS A 119 16.55 13.79 28.36
C LYS A 119 16.03 12.37 28.61
N HIS A 120 16.21 11.47 27.65
CA HIS A 120 15.80 10.07 27.76
C HIS A 120 16.63 9.29 28.79
N ILE A 121 17.93 9.58 28.90
CA ILE A 121 18.82 9.00 29.92
C ILE A 121 18.38 9.41 31.33
N TYR A 122 17.95 10.66 31.53
CA TYR A 122 17.50 11.12 32.85
C TYR A 122 16.14 10.54 33.24
N SER A 123 15.21 10.46 32.30
CA SER A 123 13.85 9.95 32.57
C SER A 123 13.72 8.42 32.50
N ILE A 124 14.80 7.68 32.21
CA ILE A 124 14.70 6.23 31.95
C ILE A 124 14.17 5.47 33.17
N ASN A 125 14.68 5.76 34.36
CA ASN A 125 14.32 5.00 35.57
C ASN A 125 12.86 5.23 35.95
N GLU A 126 12.41 6.49 35.92
CA GLU A 126 11.02 6.86 36.13
C GLU A 126 10.10 6.21 35.08
N THR A 127 10.53 6.21 33.81
CA THR A 127 9.76 5.58 32.73
C THR A 127 9.70 4.06 32.89
N ILE A 128 10.78 3.41 33.36
CA ILE A 128 10.83 1.97 33.65
C ILE A 128 9.86 1.63 34.78
N GLU A 129 9.88 2.40 35.88
CA GLU A 129 8.97 2.20 37.02
C GLU A 129 7.51 2.31 36.59
N HIS A 130 7.14 3.39 35.88
CA HIS A 130 5.79 3.55 35.34
C HIS A 130 5.41 2.45 34.35
N THR A 131 6.37 1.94 33.57
CA THR A 131 6.12 0.83 32.65
C THR A 131 5.82 -0.46 33.40
N HIS A 132 6.53 -0.74 34.49
CA HIS A 132 6.22 -1.86 35.37
C HIS A 132 4.82 -1.73 35.98
N GLU A 133 4.44 -0.53 36.46
CA GLU A 133 3.08 -0.27 36.97
C GLU A 133 2.02 -0.56 35.89
N TYR A 134 2.22 -0.08 34.66
CA TYR A 134 1.29 -0.35 33.55
C TYR A 134 1.21 -1.83 33.15
N LEU A 135 2.32 -2.57 33.26
CA LEU A 135 2.32 -4.02 33.02
C LEU A 135 1.53 -4.76 34.11
N VAL A 136 1.69 -4.37 35.37
CA VAL A 136 0.93 -4.95 36.50
C VAL A 136 -0.56 -4.63 36.39
N ASP A 137 -0.91 -3.40 35.99
CA ASP A 137 -2.29 -2.95 35.74
C ASP A 137 -2.94 -3.59 34.50
N GLY A 138 -2.19 -4.32 33.66
CA GLY A 138 -2.67 -4.89 32.41
C GLY A 138 -2.93 -3.86 31.29
N LYS A 139 -2.42 -2.63 31.43
CA LYS A 139 -2.53 -1.55 30.43
C LYS A 139 -1.44 -1.70 29.35
N LEU A 140 -1.50 -2.80 28.59
CA LEU A 140 -0.44 -3.22 27.66
C LEU A 140 -0.07 -2.18 26.60
N LEU A 141 -1.01 -1.37 26.12
CA LEU A 141 -0.73 -0.33 25.11
C LEU A 141 0.14 0.80 25.65
N LEU A 142 -0.09 1.20 26.90
CA LEU A 142 0.69 2.26 27.56
C LEU A 142 2.09 1.74 27.88
N ALA A 143 2.17 0.52 28.42
CA ALA A 143 3.45 -0.16 28.62
C ALA A 143 4.24 -0.29 27.31
N HIS A 144 3.59 -0.73 26.22
CA HIS A 144 4.22 -0.85 24.90
C HIS A 144 4.71 0.50 24.36
N LYS A 145 3.94 1.58 24.56
CA LYS A 145 4.35 2.93 24.16
C LYS A 145 5.65 3.34 24.87
N ASN A 146 5.70 3.19 26.20
CA ASN A 146 6.89 3.55 26.96
C ASN A 146 8.11 2.68 26.57
N ILE A 147 7.91 1.37 26.40
CA ILE A 147 8.97 0.46 25.92
C ILE A 147 9.49 0.92 24.56
N MET A 148 8.61 1.29 23.64
CA MET A 148 9.00 1.76 22.31
C MET A 148 9.82 3.06 22.38
N GLU A 149 9.46 4.00 23.25
CA GLU A 149 10.24 5.23 23.47
C GLU A 149 11.64 4.93 24.02
N LEU A 150 11.74 4.00 24.97
CA LEU A 150 13.01 3.56 25.54
C LEU A 150 13.88 2.80 24.53
N GLU A 151 13.28 1.91 23.75
CA GLU A 151 13.98 1.19 22.69
C GLU A 151 14.44 2.12 21.57
N HIS A 152 13.63 3.11 21.19
CA HIS A 152 14.01 4.11 20.20
C HIS A 152 15.23 4.91 20.67
N ALA A 153 15.24 5.38 21.91
CA ALA A 153 16.39 6.08 22.48
C ALA A 153 17.66 5.21 22.51
N ARG A 154 17.54 3.93 22.88
CA ARG A 154 18.65 2.96 22.81
C ARG A 154 19.15 2.79 21.39
N ASP A 155 18.25 2.55 20.45
CA ASP A 155 18.57 2.17 19.07
C ASP A 155 19.19 3.36 18.31
N ASP A 156 18.76 4.58 18.60
CA ASP A 156 19.34 5.81 18.05
C ASP A 156 20.77 6.03 18.56
N LEU A 157 21.00 5.86 19.87
CA LEU A 157 22.34 5.90 20.46
C LEU A 157 23.25 4.84 19.85
N MET A 158 22.76 3.61 19.69
CA MET A 158 23.50 2.52 19.05
C MET A 158 23.78 2.80 17.57
N PHE A 159 22.85 3.47 16.87
CA PHE A 159 23.02 3.85 15.48
C PHE A 159 24.10 4.93 15.31
N GLU A 160 24.13 5.95 16.17
CA GLU A 160 25.18 6.98 16.13
C GLU A 160 26.56 6.39 16.43
N VAL A 161 26.67 5.50 17.43
CA VAL A 161 27.92 4.74 17.68
C VAL A 161 28.31 3.90 16.45
N HIS A 162 27.34 3.25 15.81
CA HIS A 162 27.58 2.44 14.61
C HIS A 162 28.06 3.28 13.41
N LYS A 163 27.55 4.50 13.27
CA LYS A 163 27.93 5.44 12.19
C LYS A 163 29.33 5.99 12.37
N LEU A 164 29.76 6.21 13.60
CA LEU A 164 31.08 6.75 13.91
C LEU A 164 32.22 5.73 13.68
N GLN A 165 31.94 4.41 13.75
CA GLN A 165 32.88 3.31 13.49
C GLN A 165 34.30 3.50 14.12
N GLN A 166 34.37 4.13 15.29
CA GLN A 166 35.65 4.35 15.98
C GLN A 166 36.15 3.05 16.62
N GLY A 167 37.45 2.96 16.91
CA GLY A 167 38.09 1.76 17.47
C GLY A 167 37.47 1.23 18.79
N ASN A 168 36.73 2.08 19.52
CA ASN A 168 36.02 1.73 20.76
C ASN A 168 34.53 1.38 20.56
N ALA A 169 34.02 1.32 19.33
CA ALA A 169 32.60 1.14 19.06
C ALA A 169 32.01 -0.13 19.69
N GLU A 170 32.79 -1.21 19.81
CA GLU A 170 32.29 -2.45 20.43
C GLU A 170 32.16 -2.34 21.96
N TYR A 171 33.08 -1.61 22.60
CA TYR A 171 32.99 -1.31 24.03
C TYR A 171 31.77 -0.43 24.32
N GLU A 172 31.55 0.63 23.53
CA GLU A 172 30.41 1.53 23.68
C GLU A 172 29.07 0.82 23.45
N LYS A 173 28.98 -0.06 22.44
CA LYS A 173 27.80 -0.90 22.24
C LYS A 173 27.51 -1.80 23.44
N ASN A 174 28.54 -2.41 24.03
CA ASN A 174 28.37 -3.28 25.20
C ASN A 174 27.97 -2.51 26.45
N LEU A 175 28.49 -1.28 26.62
CA LEU A 175 28.04 -0.37 27.67
C LEU A 175 26.55 -0.03 27.50
N LEU A 176 26.12 0.33 26.29
CA LEU A 176 24.71 0.63 25.99
C LEU A 176 23.80 -0.59 26.22
N LYS A 177 24.21 -1.78 25.81
CA LYS A 177 23.46 -3.02 26.10
C LYS A 177 23.29 -3.25 27.61
N THR A 178 24.34 -2.99 28.39
CA THR A 178 24.30 -3.17 29.84
C THR A 178 23.37 -2.14 30.49
N TYR A 179 23.45 -0.88 30.06
CA TYR A 179 22.62 0.21 30.57
C TYR A 179 21.13 -0.01 30.27
N PHE A 180 20.78 -0.45 29.06
CA PHE A 180 19.39 -0.70 28.65
C PHE A 180 18.89 -2.12 28.95
N SER A 181 19.60 -2.89 29.78
CA SER A 181 19.24 -4.29 30.08
C SER A 181 17.86 -4.44 30.75
N GLU A 182 17.44 -3.47 31.57
CA GLU A 182 16.10 -3.46 32.17
C GLU A 182 14.99 -3.32 31.11
N VAL A 183 15.24 -2.62 30.01
CA VAL A 183 14.28 -2.50 28.89
C VAL A 183 14.05 -3.85 28.23
N GLU A 184 15.09 -4.68 28.10
CA GLU A 184 14.94 -6.05 27.60
C GLU A 184 14.08 -6.90 28.53
N LYS A 185 14.17 -6.71 29.85
CA LYS A 185 13.30 -7.40 30.82
C LYS A 185 11.84 -6.97 30.65
N LEU A 186 11.57 -5.67 30.52
CA LEU A 186 10.24 -5.14 30.25
C LEU A 186 9.62 -5.70 28.97
N VAL A 187 10.41 -5.78 27.89
CA VAL A 187 9.98 -6.40 26.63
C VAL A 187 9.61 -7.86 26.84
N ASN A 188 10.41 -8.61 27.60
CA ASN A 188 10.14 -10.02 27.89
C ASN A 188 8.89 -10.21 28.76
N GLU A 189 8.64 -9.33 29.73
CA GLU A 189 7.41 -9.33 30.54
C GLU A 189 6.18 -9.01 29.71
N LEU A 190 6.23 -7.97 28.87
CA LEU A 190 5.17 -7.64 27.93
C LEU A 190 4.88 -8.82 27.00
N ALA A 191 5.93 -9.44 26.44
CA ALA A 191 5.80 -10.59 25.56
C ALA A 191 5.10 -11.76 26.27
N LYS A 192 5.46 -12.08 27.52
CA LYS A 192 4.79 -13.12 28.31
C LYS A 192 3.29 -12.84 28.47
N GLN A 193 2.90 -11.60 28.77
CA GLN A 193 1.49 -11.21 28.90
C GLN A 193 0.74 -11.32 27.56
N ILE A 194 1.36 -10.90 26.46
CA ILE A 194 0.81 -11.05 25.11
C ILE A 194 0.60 -12.52 24.77
N TRP A 195 1.61 -13.38 25.00
CA TRP A 195 1.50 -14.81 24.71
C TRP A 195 0.46 -15.49 25.58
N TYR A 196 0.31 -15.09 26.83
CA TYR A 196 -0.77 -15.57 27.70
C TYR A 196 -2.15 -15.25 27.12
N ILE A 197 -2.36 -14.01 26.64
CA ILE A 197 -3.62 -13.60 26.00
C ILE A 197 -3.85 -14.37 24.69
N CYS A 198 -2.83 -14.51 23.83
CA CYS A 198 -2.93 -15.25 22.58
C CYS A 198 -3.21 -16.74 22.81
N ALA A 199 -2.59 -17.36 23.81
CA ALA A 199 -2.82 -18.76 24.16
C ALA A 199 -4.27 -19.03 24.60
N ARG A 200 -4.92 -18.01 25.17
CA ARG A 200 -6.33 -18.06 25.61
C ARG A 200 -7.29 -17.47 24.57
N CYS A 201 -6.87 -17.28 23.33
CA CYS A 201 -7.69 -16.62 22.30
C CYS A 201 -9.08 -17.26 22.11
N LEU A 202 -9.18 -18.60 22.14
CA LEU A 202 -10.45 -19.30 21.97
C LEU A 202 -11.45 -19.01 23.09
N GLU A 203 -10.97 -18.81 24.32
CA GLU A 203 -11.79 -18.45 25.49
C GLU A 203 -12.11 -16.94 25.46
N ALA A 204 -11.11 -16.13 25.11
CA ALA A 204 -11.23 -14.68 25.03
C ALA A 204 -12.29 -14.23 24.02
N VAL A 205 -12.44 -14.94 22.90
CA VAL A 205 -13.49 -14.66 21.88
C VAL A 205 -14.89 -15.04 22.39
N ARG A 206 -15.01 -15.91 23.39
CA ARG A 206 -16.29 -16.45 23.89
C ARG A 206 -16.79 -15.80 25.18
N GLY A 207 -15.91 -15.20 25.98
CA GLY A 207 -16.24 -14.63 27.28
C GLY A 207 -16.96 -13.28 27.21
N LEU A 208 -17.63 -12.89 28.31
CA LEU A 208 -18.22 -11.55 28.45
C LEU A 208 -17.16 -10.46 28.72
N ASP A 209 -17.38 -9.33 28.04
CA ASP A 209 -16.94 -7.94 28.21
C ASP A 209 -15.45 -7.55 28.22
N GLN A 210 -14.47 -8.44 28.43
CA GLN A 210 -13.04 -8.02 28.44
C GLN A 210 -12.07 -8.87 27.60
N GLY A 211 -12.40 -10.13 27.32
CA GLY A 211 -11.55 -11.04 26.54
C GLY A 211 -11.23 -10.56 25.12
N PRO A 212 -12.23 -10.17 24.30
CA PRO A 212 -11.98 -9.72 22.93
C PRO A 212 -11.14 -8.44 22.88
N MET A 213 -11.35 -7.52 23.83
CA MET A 213 -10.61 -6.26 23.91
C MET A 213 -9.13 -6.48 24.23
N GLN A 214 -8.81 -7.38 25.16
CA GLN A 214 -7.44 -7.77 25.49
C GLN A 214 -6.75 -8.44 24.31
N LEU A 215 -7.46 -9.32 23.59
CA LEU A 215 -6.93 -9.98 22.39
C LEU A 215 -6.62 -8.99 21.27
N VAL A 216 -7.55 -8.08 20.96
CA VAL A 216 -7.32 -7.02 19.96
C VAL A 216 -6.14 -6.13 20.38
N THR A 217 -6.02 -5.82 21.67
CA THR A 217 -4.90 -5.06 22.21
C THR A 217 -3.56 -5.77 21.97
N ALA A 218 -3.47 -7.06 22.30
CA ALA A 218 -2.28 -7.88 22.06
C ALA A 218 -1.94 -7.96 20.56
N LEU A 219 -2.92 -8.20 19.70
CA LEU A 219 -2.73 -8.25 18.24
C LEU A 219 -2.29 -6.91 17.64
N ARG A 220 -2.81 -5.78 18.15
CA ARG A 220 -2.37 -4.43 17.74
C ARG A 220 -0.91 -4.19 18.06
N ILE A 221 -0.44 -4.66 19.21
CA ILE A 221 0.98 -4.56 19.58
C ILE A 221 1.81 -5.42 18.63
N ILE A 222 1.42 -6.68 18.38
CA ILE A 222 2.12 -7.58 17.47
C ILE A 222 2.25 -6.99 16.06
N GLU A 223 1.15 -6.42 15.53
CA GLU A 223 1.16 -5.81 14.20
C GLU A 223 2.05 -4.56 14.13
N ARG A 224 2.08 -3.78 15.21
CA ARG A 224 2.98 -2.64 15.33
C ARG A 224 4.44 -3.08 15.37
N GLU A 225 4.77 -4.13 16.11
CA GLU A 225 6.11 -4.70 16.21
C GLU A 225 6.60 -5.23 14.86
N GLU A 226 5.73 -5.86 14.07
CA GLU A 226 6.05 -6.32 12.72
C GLU A 226 6.33 -5.15 11.76
N ARG A 227 5.60 -4.03 11.92
CA ARG A 227 5.85 -2.82 11.14
C ARG A 227 7.23 -2.22 11.45
N ILE A 228 7.64 -2.27 12.72
CA ILE A 228 8.98 -1.82 13.15
C ILE A 228 10.05 -2.74 12.56
N ASP A 229 9.86 -4.05 12.62
CA ASP A 229 10.79 -5.03 12.02
C ASP A 229 10.95 -4.75 10.52
N LYS A 230 9.85 -4.55 9.79
CA LYS A 230 9.86 -4.22 8.35
C LYS A 230 10.60 -2.92 8.07
N TYR A 231 10.38 -1.89 8.88
CA TYR A 231 11.07 -0.60 8.73
C TYR A 231 12.60 -0.74 8.80
N TYR A 232 13.12 -1.53 9.74
CA TYR A 232 14.57 -1.76 9.83
C TYR A 232 15.09 -2.65 8.70
N LEU A 233 14.33 -3.66 8.27
CA LEU A 233 14.70 -4.51 7.14
C LEU A 233 14.80 -3.71 5.83
N ASP A 234 13.83 -2.85 5.55
CA ASP A 234 13.80 -2.02 4.34
C ASP A 234 14.96 -1.01 4.32
N ARG A 235 15.34 -0.47 5.49
CA ARG A 235 16.43 0.52 5.61
C ARG A 235 17.82 -0.09 5.74
N ARG A 236 17.93 -1.41 5.96
CA ARG A 236 19.19 -2.11 6.23
C ARG A 236 20.28 -1.84 5.20
N SER A 237 19.92 -1.80 3.92
CA SER A 237 20.84 -1.52 2.82
C SER A 237 21.36 -0.07 2.84
N ALA A 238 20.56 0.88 3.32
CA ALA A 238 20.93 2.29 3.39
C ALA A 238 21.68 2.65 4.67
N THR A 239 21.47 1.92 5.76
CA THR A 239 22.04 2.20 7.10
C THR A 239 23.33 1.43 7.39
N ASN A 240 24.12 1.13 6.35
CA ASN A 240 25.37 0.37 6.46
C ASN A 240 25.20 -0.96 7.22
N ASN A 241 24.09 -1.67 6.96
CA ASN A 241 23.77 -2.96 7.57
C ASN A 241 23.54 -2.91 9.10
N PHE A 242 23.23 -1.74 9.67
CA PHE A 242 22.82 -1.62 11.07
C PHE A 242 21.49 -2.33 11.35
N MET A 243 21.46 -3.10 12.44
CA MET A 243 20.25 -3.71 12.98
C MET A 243 20.25 -3.54 14.51
N PRO A 244 19.15 -3.05 15.11
CA PRO A 244 19.02 -3.01 16.56
C PRO A 244 19.13 -4.40 17.21
N PRO A 245 19.57 -4.48 18.48
CA PRO A 245 19.62 -5.74 19.21
C PRO A 245 18.23 -6.34 19.38
N GLY A 246 18.11 -7.65 19.19
CA GLY A 246 16.83 -8.38 19.36
C GLY A 246 15.83 -8.23 18.21
N ARG A 247 16.20 -7.57 17.10
CA ARG A 247 15.38 -7.45 15.89
C ARG A 247 15.98 -8.28 14.73
N PRO A 248 15.16 -8.84 13.82
CA PRO A 248 13.69 -8.83 13.83
C PRO A 248 13.14 -9.77 14.89
N ARG A 249 12.01 -9.40 15.49
CA ARG A 249 11.34 -10.17 16.54
C ARG A 249 10.41 -11.26 16.01
N GLY A 250 9.79 -11.01 14.85
CA GLY A 250 8.89 -11.94 14.16
C GLY A 250 7.67 -12.33 15.01
N TRP A 251 7.11 -11.38 15.75
CA TRP A 251 6.01 -11.66 16.68
C TRP A 251 4.73 -12.11 15.96
N ARG A 252 4.52 -11.70 14.69
CA ARG A 252 3.39 -12.19 13.90
C ARG A 252 3.46 -13.70 13.69
N GLN A 253 4.62 -14.21 13.26
CA GLN A 253 4.82 -15.64 13.04
C GLN A 253 4.62 -16.42 14.35
N LYS A 254 5.25 -15.97 15.45
CA LYS A 254 5.11 -16.59 16.77
C LYS A 254 3.66 -16.60 17.27
N CYS A 255 2.90 -15.53 17.02
CA CYS A 255 1.49 -15.46 17.37
C CYS A 255 0.67 -16.54 16.64
N LEU A 256 0.87 -16.68 15.33
CA LEU A 256 0.20 -17.72 14.54
C LEU A 256 0.55 -19.13 15.03
N GLU A 257 1.82 -19.37 15.37
CA GLU A 257 2.26 -20.64 15.96
C GLU A 257 1.60 -20.92 17.32
N VAL A 258 1.48 -19.90 18.19
CA VAL A 258 0.80 -20.04 19.50
C VAL A 258 -0.68 -20.36 19.31
N ILE A 259 -1.37 -19.62 18.43
CA ILE A 259 -2.80 -19.87 18.15
C ILE A 259 -3.00 -21.26 17.55
N ALA A 260 -2.15 -21.66 16.60
CA ALA A 260 -2.20 -22.99 16.00
C ALA A 260 -2.01 -24.10 17.05
N LYS A 261 -1.06 -23.93 17.98
CA LYS A 261 -0.86 -24.85 19.10
C LYS A 261 -2.08 -24.92 20.01
N THR A 262 -2.68 -23.79 20.37
CA THR A 262 -3.91 -23.75 21.19
C THR A 262 -5.06 -24.49 20.51
N VAL A 263 -5.27 -24.25 19.20
CA VAL A 263 -6.31 -24.93 18.43
C VAL A 263 -6.05 -26.43 18.37
N HIS A 264 -4.80 -26.84 18.12
CA HIS A 264 -4.41 -28.23 18.08
C HIS A 264 -4.64 -28.94 19.42
N GLN A 265 -4.19 -28.36 20.53
CA GLN A 265 -4.43 -28.90 21.88
C GLN A 265 -5.92 -29.01 22.22
N ARG A 266 -6.74 -28.06 21.75
CA ARG A 266 -8.19 -28.10 21.97
C ARG A 266 -8.87 -29.18 21.14
N ILE A 267 -8.37 -29.44 19.93
CA ILE A 267 -8.84 -30.54 19.07
C ILE A 267 -8.44 -31.87 19.69
N GLU A 268 -7.17 -32.10 20.00
CA GLU A 268 -6.67 -33.34 20.64
C GLU A 268 -7.38 -33.62 21.97
N GLY A 269 -7.55 -32.60 22.82
CA GLY A 269 -8.26 -32.75 24.09
C GLY A 269 -9.76 -33.09 23.95
N ASN A 270 -10.36 -32.86 22.78
CA ASN A 270 -11.74 -33.24 22.46
C ASN A 270 -11.83 -34.45 21.51
N GLN A 271 -10.69 -34.96 21.03
CA GLN A 271 -10.61 -36.01 20.02
C GLN A 271 -10.14 -37.32 20.65
N LEU A 272 -11.08 -38.25 20.85
CA LEU A 272 -10.80 -39.58 21.43
C LEU A 272 -10.26 -40.59 20.41
N GLU A 273 -10.42 -40.33 19.11
CA GLU A 273 -10.01 -41.23 18.01
C GLU A 273 -9.06 -40.52 17.05
N ASP A 274 -7.97 -41.21 16.70
CA ASP A 274 -6.94 -40.73 15.78
C ASP A 274 -7.03 -41.44 14.41
N ARG A 275 -6.40 -40.90 13.36
CA ARG A 275 -6.42 -41.45 11.99
C ARG A 275 -5.88 -42.89 11.92
N SER A 276 -5.00 -43.25 12.85
CA SER A 276 -4.45 -44.58 13.04
C SER A 276 -5.48 -45.59 13.57
N LEU A 277 -6.44 -45.14 14.37
CA LEU A 277 -7.47 -45.96 15.01
C LEU A 277 -8.67 -46.18 14.09
N ASN A 278 -9.03 -45.19 13.25
CA ASN A 278 -10.19 -45.30 12.37
C ASN A 278 -10.01 -44.46 11.09
N LYS A 279 -10.16 -45.08 9.91
CA LYS A 279 -10.08 -44.36 8.61
C LYS A 279 -11.25 -43.38 8.41
N GLN A 280 -12.38 -43.59 9.09
CA GLN A 280 -13.57 -42.72 9.08
C GLN A 280 -13.63 -41.79 10.31
N TRP A 281 -12.50 -41.53 10.97
CA TRP A 281 -12.42 -40.67 12.16
C TRP A 281 -13.00 -39.26 11.94
N LEU A 282 -12.87 -38.71 10.73
CA LEU A 282 -13.47 -37.43 10.33
C LEU A 282 -14.99 -37.49 10.11
N ALA A 283 -15.53 -38.63 9.64
CA ALA A 283 -16.95 -38.77 9.32
C ALA A 283 -17.84 -38.85 10.57
N ARG A 284 -17.32 -39.38 11.69
CA ARG A 284 -17.96 -39.20 13.01
C ARG A 284 -17.68 -37.82 13.63
N GLY A 285 -16.72 -37.11 13.07
CA GLY A 285 -16.39 -35.71 13.35
C GLY A 285 -17.38 -34.71 12.78
N ASP A 286 -18.56 -35.12 12.29
CA ASP A 286 -19.70 -34.21 12.10
C ASP A 286 -20.10 -33.51 13.42
N GLN A 287 -19.64 -34.07 14.55
CA GLN A 287 -19.65 -33.42 15.87
C GLN A 287 -18.45 -32.48 16.13
N MET A 288 -17.34 -32.54 15.40
CA MET A 288 -16.17 -31.68 15.65
C MET A 288 -16.34 -30.26 15.09
N LEU A 289 -16.99 -30.12 13.92
CA LEU A 289 -17.34 -28.81 13.37
C LEU A 289 -18.65 -28.24 13.95
N GLY A 290 -19.42 -29.02 14.70
CA GLY A 290 -20.73 -28.62 15.22
C GLY A 290 -21.01 -28.91 16.70
N THR A 291 -20.00 -29.24 17.52
CA THR A 291 -20.28 -29.58 18.93
C THR A 291 -20.59 -28.34 19.76
N PRO A 292 -21.63 -28.36 20.61
CA PRO A 292 -21.85 -27.36 21.66
C PRO A 292 -20.75 -27.35 22.73
N LYS A 293 -19.80 -28.30 22.69
CA LYS A 293 -18.58 -28.34 23.53
C LYS A 293 -17.38 -27.61 22.90
N LEU A 294 -17.33 -27.50 21.57
CA LEU A 294 -16.40 -26.61 20.87
C LEU A 294 -17.04 -25.25 20.57
N GLN A 295 -18.37 -25.10 20.55
CA GLN A 295 -19.13 -23.87 20.26
C GLN A 295 -18.60 -23.06 19.07
N ILE A 296 -17.96 -23.70 18.10
CA ILE A 296 -17.63 -23.09 16.81
C ILE A 296 -18.88 -23.31 15.96
N ASN A 297 -19.57 -22.23 15.63
CA ASN A 297 -20.74 -22.29 14.75
C ASN A 297 -20.25 -22.51 13.31
N ALA A 298 -19.91 -23.75 12.93
CA ALA A 298 -19.49 -24.03 11.55
C ALA A 298 -20.58 -23.73 10.53
N ALA A 299 -21.86 -23.72 10.94
CA ALA A 299 -22.95 -23.28 10.06
C ALA A 299 -22.80 -21.79 9.68
N ALA A 300 -22.33 -20.93 10.58
CA ALA A 300 -22.02 -19.52 10.26
C ALA A 300 -20.79 -19.40 9.35
N MET A 301 -19.73 -20.20 9.58
CA MET A 301 -18.54 -20.17 8.72
C MET A 301 -18.81 -20.66 7.28
N LEU A 302 -19.70 -21.63 7.12
CA LEU A 302 -20.14 -22.13 5.81
C LEU A 302 -21.15 -21.19 5.12
N ALA A 303 -21.97 -20.47 5.89
CA ALA A 303 -22.94 -19.52 5.37
C ALA A 303 -22.29 -18.23 4.86
N ASP A 304 -21.30 -17.71 5.59
CA ASP A 304 -20.74 -16.39 5.28
C ASP A 304 -19.72 -16.46 4.14
N HIS A 305 -18.88 -17.51 4.04
CA HIS A 305 -17.98 -17.76 2.90
C HIS A 305 -17.74 -19.28 2.70
N PRO A 306 -18.43 -19.94 1.76
CA PRO A 306 -18.25 -21.38 1.54
C PRO A 306 -16.86 -21.65 0.93
N LEU A 307 -15.98 -22.28 1.72
CA LEU A 307 -14.63 -22.69 1.31
C LEU A 307 -14.63 -23.77 0.20
N LEU A 308 -15.78 -24.36 -0.09
CA LEU A 308 -15.97 -25.36 -1.15
C LEU A 308 -17.14 -24.93 -2.04
N LEU A 309 -16.97 -25.04 -3.36
CA LEU A 309 -18.06 -24.79 -4.29
C LEU A 309 -19.24 -25.72 -3.97
N ARG A 310 -20.48 -25.20 -4.10
CA ARG A 310 -21.72 -25.98 -3.89
C ARG A 310 -21.76 -27.30 -4.68
N SER A 311 -21.12 -27.34 -5.84
CA SER A 311 -20.98 -28.55 -6.67
C SER A 311 -20.17 -29.65 -5.98
N THR A 312 -19.14 -29.29 -5.22
CA THR A 312 -18.29 -30.23 -4.50
C THR A 312 -19.00 -30.79 -3.26
N VAL A 313 -19.85 -29.98 -2.61
CA VAL A 313 -20.66 -30.43 -1.46
C VAL A 313 -21.73 -31.42 -1.89
N THR A 314 -22.40 -31.19 -3.02
CA THR A 314 -23.42 -32.11 -3.55
C THR A 314 -22.83 -33.44 -3.96
N GLN A 315 -21.64 -33.45 -4.58
CA GLN A 315 -20.95 -34.69 -4.94
C GLN A 315 -20.49 -35.52 -3.74
N LEU A 316 -20.22 -34.90 -2.59
CA LEU A 316 -19.78 -35.60 -1.38
C LEU A 316 -20.94 -36.16 -0.54
N CYS A 317 -22.16 -35.60 -0.67
CA CYS A 317 -23.35 -36.12 0.00
C CYS A 317 -24.00 -37.30 -0.74
N ASP A 318 -23.75 -37.44 -2.05
CA ASP A 318 -24.34 -38.48 -2.89
C ASP A 318 -23.45 -39.75 -3.03
N GLN A 319 -22.39 -39.89 -2.19
CA GLN A 319 -21.54 -41.10 -2.08
C GLN A 319 -21.63 -41.72 -0.69
#